data_AF-A0A2G4IXB4-F1
#
_entry.id   AF-A0A2G4IXB4-F1
#
_cell.length_a   1.000
_cell.length_b   1.000
_cell.length_c   1.000
_cell.angle_alpha   90.00
_cell.angle_beta   90.00
_cell.angle_gamma   90.00
#
_symmetry.space_group_name_H-M   'P 1'
#
loop_
_entity.id
_entity.type
_entity.pdbx_description
1 polymer ?
#
loop_
_entity_poly.entity_id
_entity_poly.type
_entity_poly.pdbx_seq_one_letter_code
_entity_poly.pdbx_strand_id
1 'polypeptide(L)'
;MADASGKGSPAMSVLPVKEAVLNRLAAGKKRIRERGWLGLIVGWALGTAGTIAVWQRGRRSAHVVAQAGISRTFQNIRLFSSMTVLENVLVGLDRSIPGGVLGMLFHSPANRRGEEAARCRAIDALHFVNLVSQANRIAGQLPYGDQRRLEIARALATGATLLLLDEPAAGMNPSETTELARLVERIRERGVTVLLIEHHMNVVMRVSDRVTVLDHGVKIAEGTSAEVKRDKKVIEAYLGTEA
;
A
#
# COMPACT_ATOMS: atom_id res chain seq x y z
N MET A 1 28.46 54.40 -70.69
CA MET A 1 28.91 55.21 -69.54
C MET A 1 29.01 54.27 -68.36
N ALA A 2 30.25 54.00 -67.92
CA ALA A 2 30.70 53.19 -66.77
C ALA A 2 30.22 51.71 -66.70
N ASP A 3 31.07 50.69 -66.93
CA ASP A 3 32.14 50.16 -66.03
C ASP A 3 31.50 49.39 -64.84
N ALA A 4 31.86 48.19 -64.39
CA ALA A 4 32.99 47.30 -64.65
C ALA A 4 32.63 45.89 -64.07
N SER A 5 33.33 44.86 -64.55
CA SER A 5 33.84 43.71 -63.78
C SER A 5 32.85 42.87 -62.94
N GLY A 6 32.51 41.63 -63.31
CA GLY A 6 33.47 40.55 -63.51
C GLY A 6 33.90 39.94 -62.18
N LYS A 7 33.40 38.73 -61.88
CA LYS A 7 34.12 37.54 -61.35
C LYS A 7 33.20 36.68 -60.50
N GLY A 8 33.11 35.41 -60.90
CA GLY A 8 32.52 34.35 -60.10
C GLY A 8 33.39 33.91 -58.93
N SER A 9 32.80 32.96 -58.20
CA SER A 9 33.32 32.19 -57.07
C SER A 9 33.34 32.89 -55.70
N PRO A 10 33.18 32.13 -54.59
CA PRO A 10 33.23 30.67 -54.52
C PRO A 10 31.98 30.01 -53.90
N ALA A 11 31.91 28.70 -54.09
CA ALA A 11 31.30 27.80 -53.15
C ALA A 11 31.56 28.29 -51.70
N MET A 12 30.49 28.71 -51.02
CA MET A 12 30.46 28.72 -49.56
C MET A 12 30.18 27.26 -49.17
N SER A 13 31.16 26.37 -49.32
CA SER A 13 32.09 26.09 -48.24
C SER A 13 31.32 26.01 -46.94
N VAL A 14 30.92 24.78 -46.63
CA VAL A 14 30.46 24.30 -45.34
C VAL A 14 31.22 25.10 -44.28
N LEU A 15 30.53 26.07 -43.67
CA LEU A 15 31.05 26.73 -42.48
C LEU A 15 31.37 25.60 -41.50
N PRO A 16 32.59 25.52 -40.94
CA PRO A 16 32.92 24.50 -39.98
C PRO A 16 32.16 24.87 -38.71
N VAL A 17 30.91 24.41 -38.61
CA VAL A 17 30.19 24.41 -37.36
C VAL A 17 30.99 23.45 -36.49
N LYS A 18 31.85 24.00 -35.62
CA LYS A 18 32.56 23.23 -34.59
C LYS A 18 31.55 22.26 -33.99
N GLU A 19 31.88 20.97 -33.89
CA GLU A 19 31.00 19.93 -33.33
C GLU A 19 30.40 20.35 -31.97
N ALA A 20 31.08 21.23 -31.23
CA ALA A 20 30.58 21.87 -30.01
C ALA A 20 29.26 22.67 -30.17
N VAL A 21 29.00 23.28 -31.32
CA VAL A 21 27.76 24.05 -31.60
C VAL A 21 26.62 23.11 -32.03
N LEU A 22 26.90 22.07 -32.81
CA LEU A 22 25.96 20.99 -33.10
C LEU A 22 25.56 20.22 -31.83
N ASN A 23 26.53 19.97 -30.94
CA ASN A 23 26.27 19.40 -29.62
C ASN A 23 25.46 20.33 -28.70
N ARG A 24 25.58 21.66 -28.85
CA ARG A 24 24.74 22.63 -28.11
C ARG A 24 23.30 22.69 -28.61
N LEU A 25 23.06 22.52 -29.91
CA LEU A 25 21.70 22.44 -30.47
C LEU A 25 21.04 21.09 -30.18
N ALA A 26 21.81 19.99 -30.17
CA ALA A 26 21.34 18.68 -29.68
C ALA A 26 21.00 18.72 -28.17
N ALA A 27 21.79 19.46 -27.37
CA ALA A 27 21.50 19.69 -25.94
C ALA A 27 20.27 20.59 -25.72
N GLY A 28 19.94 21.49 -26.66
CA GLY A 28 18.73 22.31 -26.63
C GLY A 28 17.44 21.49 -26.86
N LYS A 29 17.48 20.51 -27.78
CA LYS A 29 16.38 19.55 -27.98
C LYS A 29 16.19 18.61 -26.78
N LYS A 30 17.28 18.30 -26.06
CA LYS A 30 17.24 17.56 -24.79
C LYS A 30 16.55 18.35 -23.68
N ARG A 31 16.71 19.68 -23.66
CA ARG A 31 16.14 20.58 -22.64
C ARG A 31 14.64 20.87 -22.80
N ILE A 32 14.08 20.74 -24.01
CA ILE A 32 12.63 20.87 -24.25
C ILE A 32 11.89 19.53 -23.99
N ARG A 33 12.55 18.39 -24.17
CA ARG A 33 11.99 17.06 -23.85
C ARG A 33 11.91 16.81 -22.34
N GLU A 34 12.77 17.44 -21.54
CA GLU A 34 12.74 17.34 -20.07
C GLU A 34 11.67 18.24 -19.43
N ARG A 35 11.27 19.35 -20.04
CA ARG A 35 10.30 20.30 -19.46
C ARG A 35 8.82 20.02 -19.79
N GLY A 36 8.53 19.36 -20.92
CA GLY A 36 7.15 18.97 -21.25
C GLY A 36 6.61 17.82 -20.37
N TRP A 37 7.48 16.88 -19.99
CA TRP A 37 7.11 15.75 -19.13
C TRP A 37 6.95 16.17 -17.68
N LEU A 38 7.73 17.16 -17.22
CA LEU A 38 7.50 17.81 -15.93
C LEU A 38 6.13 18.49 -15.89
N GLY A 39 5.68 19.19 -16.93
CA GLY A 39 4.34 19.78 -16.98
C GLY A 39 3.20 18.75 -16.99
N LEU A 40 3.41 17.59 -17.63
CA LEU A 40 2.42 16.51 -17.68
C LEU A 40 2.42 15.68 -16.39
N ILE A 41 3.58 15.39 -15.80
CA ILE A 41 3.73 14.73 -14.49
C ILE A 41 3.30 15.66 -13.37
N VAL A 42 3.53 16.96 -13.47
CA VAL A 42 3.01 17.98 -12.54
C VAL A 42 1.52 18.22 -12.79
N GLY A 43 0.99 18.10 -14.02
CA GLY A 43 -0.45 18.18 -14.31
C GLY A 43 -1.22 16.95 -13.85
N TRP A 44 -0.64 15.75 -13.98
CA TRP A 44 -1.19 14.50 -13.44
C TRP A 44 -0.98 14.43 -11.93
N ALA A 45 0.16 14.86 -11.41
CA ALA A 45 0.39 15.00 -9.97
C ALA A 45 -0.44 16.14 -9.38
N LEU A 46 -0.77 17.23 -10.07
CA LEU A 46 -1.66 18.29 -9.55
C LEU A 46 -3.15 18.00 -9.79
N GLY A 47 -3.52 17.12 -10.73
CA GLY A 47 -4.89 16.63 -10.90
C GLY A 47 -5.23 15.55 -9.88
N THR A 48 -4.33 14.57 -9.70
CA THR A 48 -4.50 13.46 -8.76
C THR A 48 -4.03 13.83 -7.36
N ALA A 49 -2.94 14.61 -7.21
CA ALA A 49 -2.65 15.32 -5.96
C ALA A 49 -3.35 16.67 -5.84
N GLY A 50 -4.23 17.09 -6.74
CA GLY A 50 -5.25 18.08 -6.39
C GLY A 50 -6.27 17.44 -5.45
N THR A 51 -6.72 16.25 -5.83
CA THR A 51 -7.63 15.42 -5.02
C THR A 51 -6.94 14.86 -3.77
N ILE A 52 -5.68 14.42 -3.89
CA ILE A 52 -4.87 13.91 -2.77
C ILE A 52 -4.21 15.03 -1.96
N ALA A 53 -3.88 16.22 -2.46
CA ALA A 53 -3.39 17.34 -1.64
C ALA A 53 -4.52 18.08 -0.92
N VAL A 54 -5.75 18.05 -1.44
CA VAL A 54 -6.94 18.34 -0.62
C VAL A 54 -7.08 17.31 0.51
N TRP A 55 -6.62 16.06 0.30
CA TRP A 55 -6.60 15.00 1.31
C TRP A 55 -5.34 15.02 2.23
N GLN A 56 -4.18 15.51 1.78
CA GLN A 56 -2.90 15.58 2.49
C GLN A 56 -2.64 16.92 3.17
N ARG A 57 -3.30 18.02 2.77
CA ARG A 57 -3.20 19.30 3.51
C ARG A 57 -3.85 19.25 4.89
N GLY A 58 -4.68 18.25 5.17
CA GLY A 58 -4.98 17.85 6.54
C GLY A 58 -4.07 16.70 6.94
N ARG A 59 -3.03 16.92 7.75
CA ARG A 59 -2.39 15.84 8.54
C ARG A 59 -3.46 15.25 9.46
N ARG A 60 -4.28 14.35 8.94
CA ARG A 60 -5.33 13.67 9.70
C ARG A 60 -4.63 12.67 10.61
N SER A 61 -4.89 12.77 11.91
CA SER A 61 -4.37 11.80 12.88
C SER A 61 -4.82 10.39 12.49
N ALA A 62 -4.05 9.36 12.84
CA ALA A 62 -4.35 7.96 12.50
C ALA A 62 -5.79 7.55 12.87
N HIS A 63 -6.31 8.17 13.94
CA HIS A 63 -7.69 8.03 14.37
C HIS A 63 -8.72 8.47 13.30
N VAL A 64 -8.52 9.62 12.64
CA VAL A 64 -9.45 10.11 11.59
C VAL A 64 -9.41 9.22 10.35
N VAL A 65 -8.26 8.60 10.07
CA VAL A 65 -8.12 7.61 8.99
C VAL A 65 -8.86 6.31 9.32
N ALA A 66 -8.75 5.83 10.57
CA ALA A 66 -9.52 4.68 11.04
C ALA A 66 -11.04 4.91 10.97
N GLN A 67 -11.50 6.13 11.27
CA GLN A 67 -12.91 6.51 11.11
C GLN A 67 -13.40 6.48 9.66
N ALA A 68 -12.49 6.66 8.70
CA ALA A 68 -12.82 6.54 7.28
C ALA A 68 -12.86 5.06 6.81
N GLY A 69 -12.78 4.09 7.71
CA GLY A 69 -12.81 2.66 7.40
C GLY A 69 -11.47 2.11 6.90
N ILE A 70 -10.37 2.82 7.09
CA ILE A 70 -9.03 2.39 6.66
C ILE A 70 -8.24 1.91 7.86
N SER A 71 -7.86 0.64 7.85
CA SER A 71 -6.98 0.04 8.87
C SER A 71 -5.67 -0.44 8.26
N ARG A 72 -4.57 -0.29 9.01
CA ARG A 72 -3.23 -0.72 8.62
C ARG A 72 -2.65 -1.64 9.68
N THR A 73 -2.08 -2.77 9.26
CA THR A 73 -1.19 -3.57 10.10
C THR A 73 0.25 -3.10 9.95
N PHE A 74 1.08 -3.32 10.96
CA PHE A 74 2.49 -2.93 10.92
C PHE A 74 3.38 -4.14 10.59
N GLN A 75 4.51 -3.91 9.92
CA GLN A 75 5.50 -4.97 9.65
C GLN A 75 5.92 -5.68 10.96
N ASN A 76 6.18 -4.91 12.01
CA ASN A 76 6.35 -5.44 13.36
C ASN A 76 5.01 -5.55 14.07
N ILE A 77 4.72 -6.73 14.64
CA ILE A 77 3.50 -6.99 15.39
C ILE A 77 3.39 -6.01 16.56
N ARG A 78 2.36 -5.16 16.54
CA ARG A 78 2.07 -4.19 17.62
C ARG A 78 0.89 -4.67 18.46
N LEU A 79 1.06 -5.77 19.18
CA LEU A 79 0.09 -6.26 20.15
C LEU A 79 0.44 -5.79 21.56
N PHE A 80 -0.57 -5.68 22.41
CA PHE A 80 -0.38 -5.51 23.84
C PHE A 80 -0.06 -6.89 24.41
N SER A 81 1.23 -7.20 24.55
CA SER A 81 1.74 -8.53 24.85
C SER A 81 1.30 -9.07 26.22
N SER A 82 1.04 -8.19 27.18
CA SER A 82 0.56 -8.51 28.53
C SER A 82 -0.96 -8.66 28.63
N MET A 83 -1.70 -8.26 27.60
CA MET A 83 -3.16 -8.40 27.56
C MET A 83 -3.56 -9.72 26.94
N THR A 84 -4.77 -10.16 27.24
CA THR A 84 -5.39 -11.32 26.59
C THR A 84 -5.68 -11.06 25.11
N VAL A 85 -5.91 -12.14 24.36
CA VAL A 85 -6.34 -12.08 22.96
C VAL A 85 -7.63 -11.26 22.80
N LEU A 86 -8.61 -11.46 23.67
CA LEU A 86 -9.88 -10.73 23.65
C LEU A 86 -9.68 -9.24 23.93
N GLU A 87 -8.92 -8.91 24.98
CA GLU A 87 -8.62 -7.51 25.34
C GLU A 87 -7.91 -6.77 24.20
N ASN A 88 -6.97 -7.43 23.51
CA ASN A 88 -6.30 -6.83 22.35
C ASN A 88 -7.28 -6.39 21.25
N VAL A 89 -8.32 -7.19 20.98
CA VAL A 89 -9.34 -6.83 19.99
C VAL A 89 -10.26 -5.73 20.52
N LEU A 90 -10.66 -5.80 21.80
CA LEU A 90 -11.51 -4.81 22.45
C LEU A 90 -10.88 -3.41 22.48
N VAL A 91 -9.55 -3.30 22.60
CA VAL A 91 -8.86 -2.00 22.50
C VAL A 91 -9.12 -1.31 21.15
N GLY A 92 -9.27 -2.08 20.07
CA GLY A 92 -9.65 -1.54 18.75
C GLY A 92 -11.10 -1.00 18.70
N LEU A 93 -11.95 -1.41 19.64
CA LEU A 93 -13.37 -1.12 19.69
C LEU A 93 -13.76 -0.07 20.73
N ASP A 94 -12.84 0.36 21.59
CA ASP A 94 -13.11 1.33 22.67
C ASP A 94 -13.89 2.57 22.18
N ARG A 95 -13.53 3.07 21.00
CA ARG A 95 -14.18 4.22 20.36
C ARG A 95 -15.62 4.02 19.94
N SER A 96 -16.07 2.78 19.81
CA SER A 96 -17.43 2.45 19.40
C SER A 96 -18.41 2.41 20.56
N ILE A 97 -17.91 2.50 21.80
CA ILE A 97 -18.72 2.54 23.01
C ILE A 97 -19.15 4.01 23.25
N PRO A 98 -20.47 4.30 23.28
CA PRO A 98 -20.97 5.65 23.48
C PRO A 98 -20.88 6.04 24.95
N GLY A 99 -20.46 7.27 25.23
CA GLY A 99 -20.51 7.87 26.58
C GLY A 99 -19.25 8.59 27.02
N GLY A 100 -18.10 8.31 26.41
CA GLY A 100 -16.81 8.90 26.84
C GLY A 100 -16.54 8.69 28.34
N VAL A 101 -15.69 9.53 28.92
CA VAL A 101 -15.30 9.42 30.34
C VAL A 101 -16.50 9.51 31.29
N LEU A 102 -17.45 10.42 31.01
CA LEU A 102 -18.64 10.60 31.84
C LEU A 102 -19.57 9.37 31.78
N GLY A 103 -19.78 8.79 30.60
CA GLY A 103 -20.60 7.60 30.41
C GLY A 103 -20.03 6.34 31.08
N MET A 104 -18.69 6.24 31.14
CA MET A 104 -17.98 5.20 31.89
C MET A 104 -18.14 5.38 33.40
N LEU A 105 -17.97 6.60 33.93
CA LEU A 105 -18.12 6.87 35.37
C LEU A 105 -19.55 6.62 35.85
N PHE A 106 -20.55 7.03 35.08
CA PHE A 106 -21.97 6.91 35.45
C PHE A 106 -22.64 5.61 34.98
N HIS A 107 -21.89 4.68 34.37
CA HIS A 107 -22.39 3.36 33.92
C HIS A 107 -23.73 3.45 33.18
N SER A 108 -23.85 4.41 32.26
CA SER A 108 -25.14 4.67 31.61
C SER A 108 -25.66 3.43 30.86
N PRO A 109 -26.99 3.23 30.73
CA PRO A 109 -27.54 2.11 29.97
C PRO A 109 -27.12 2.07 28.49
N ALA A 110 -26.69 3.21 27.93
CA ALA A 110 -26.11 3.29 26.60
C ALA A 110 -24.68 2.73 26.57
N ASN A 111 -23.86 3.08 27.57
CA ASN A 111 -22.49 2.57 27.72
C ASN A 111 -22.48 1.04 27.84
N ARG A 112 -23.32 0.48 28.73
CA ARG A 112 -23.41 -0.98 28.93
C ARG A 112 -23.81 -1.73 27.65
N ARG A 113 -24.75 -1.16 26.87
CA ARG A 113 -25.13 -1.73 25.56
C ARG A 113 -23.99 -1.65 24.54
N GLY A 114 -23.22 -0.57 24.57
CA GLY A 114 -22.04 -0.40 23.70
C GLY A 114 -20.93 -1.40 24.04
N GLU A 115 -20.65 -1.61 25.33
CA GLU A 115 -19.69 -2.61 25.81
C GLU A 115 -20.07 -4.02 25.35
N GLU A 116 -21.34 -4.40 25.52
CA GLU A 116 -21.82 -5.71 25.08
C GLU A 116 -21.71 -5.87 23.55
N ALA A 117 -22.11 -4.85 22.79
CA ALA A 117 -21.96 -4.86 21.33
C ALA A 117 -20.49 -4.89 20.87
N ALA A 118 -19.58 -4.25 21.60
CA ALA A 118 -18.15 -4.34 21.35
C ALA A 118 -17.63 -5.76 21.64
N ARG A 119 -18.08 -6.38 22.74
CA ARG A 119 -17.72 -7.75 23.09
C ARG A 119 -18.19 -8.75 22.04
N CYS A 120 -19.44 -8.66 21.57
CA CYS A 120 -19.93 -9.50 20.48
C CYS A 120 -19.07 -9.37 19.22
N ARG A 121 -18.80 -8.14 18.77
CA ARG A 121 -17.95 -7.91 17.58
C ARG A 121 -16.52 -8.40 17.75
N ALA A 122 -15.94 -8.27 18.94
CA ALA A 122 -14.60 -8.79 19.22
C ALA A 122 -14.59 -10.32 19.10
N ILE A 123 -15.59 -11.00 19.67
CA ILE A 123 -15.74 -12.45 19.57
C ILE A 123 -15.95 -12.88 18.12
N ASP A 124 -16.79 -12.19 17.35
CA ASP A 124 -17.01 -12.47 15.92
C ASP A 124 -15.72 -12.34 15.11
N ALA A 125 -14.91 -11.29 15.38
CA ALA A 125 -13.63 -11.11 14.73
C ALA A 125 -12.64 -12.24 15.09
N LEU A 126 -12.62 -12.68 16.36
CA LEU A 126 -11.80 -13.81 16.79
C LEU A 126 -12.25 -15.15 16.19
N HIS A 127 -13.56 -15.37 16.06
CA HIS A 127 -14.10 -16.53 15.33
C HIS A 127 -13.61 -16.53 13.89
N PHE A 128 -13.70 -15.38 13.21
CA PHE A 128 -13.33 -15.25 11.82
C PHE A 128 -11.85 -15.60 11.57
N VAL A 129 -10.95 -15.20 12.48
CA VAL A 129 -9.52 -15.54 12.38
C VAL A 129 -9.12 -16.86 13.07
N ASN A 130 -10.10 -17.66 13.54
CA ASN A 130 -9.89 -18.93 14.25
C ASN A 130 -9.10 -18.81 15.58
N LEU A 131 -9.27 -17.71 16.33
CA LEU A 131 -8.60 -17.49 17.62
C LEU A 131 -9.53 -17.46 18.83
N VAL A 132 -10.83 -17.72 18.65
CA VAL A 132 -11.82 -17.63 19.76
C VAL A 132 -11.51 -18.55 20.94
N SER A 133 -11.01 -19.77 20.69
CA SER A 133 -10.67 -20.73 21.74
C SER A 133 -9.51 -20.24 22.63
N GLN A 134 -8.72 -19.28 22.13
CA GLN A 134 -7.59 -18.68 22.82
C GLN A 134 -7.93 -17.29 23.37
N ALA A 135 -9.21 -16.87 23.40
CA ALA A 135 -9.63 -15.52 23.79
C ALA A 135 -9.06 -15.05 25.14
N ASN A 136 -8.93 -15.95 26.12
CA ASN A 136 -8.41 -15.64 27.46
C ASN A 136 -6.90 -15.86 27.60
N ARG A 137 -6.22 -16.34 26.56
CA ARG A 137 -4.76 -16.53 26.57
C ARG A 137 -4.06 -15.18 26.45
N ILE A 138 -2.89 -15.05 27.06
CA ILE A 138 -2.04 -13.86 26.91
C ILE A 138 -1.51 -13.77 25.47
N ALA A 139 -1.71 -12.63 24.81
CA ALA A 139 -1.39 -12.44 23.41
C ALA A 139 0.11 -12.63 23.10
N GLY A 140 1.00 -12.24 24.01
CA GLY A 140 2.44 -12.45 23.86
C GLY A 140 2.89 -13.91 23.90
N GLN A 141 2.03 -14.84 24.34
CA GLN A 141 2.30 -16.27 24.39
C GLN A 141 1.81 -17.02 23.15
N LEU A 142 1.17 -16.33 22.22
CA LEU A 142 0.72 -16.92 20.96
C LEU A 142 1.92 -17.18 20.02
N PRO A 143 1.87 -18.23 19.20
CA PRO A 143 2.78 -18.38 18.06
C PRO A 143 2.75 -17.16 17.14
N TYR A 144 3.83 -16.92 16.39
CA TYR A 144 3.96 -15.74 15.53
C TYR A 144 2.81 -15.60 14.51
N GLY A 145 2.42 -16.69 13.84
CA GLY A 145 1.26 -16.70 12.94
C GLY A 145 -0.05 -16.30 13.62
N ASP A 146 -0.29 -16.78 14.83
CA ASP A 146 -1.47 -16.42 15.64
C ASP A 146 -1.44 -14.95 16.08
N GLN A 147 -0.27 -14.43 16.45
CA GLN A 147 -0.13 -13.01 16.76
C GLN A 147 -0.48 -12.13 15.55
N ARG A 148 -0.04 -12.51 14.33
CA ARG A 148 -0.42 -11.79 13.12
C ARG A 148 -1.92 -11.85 12.85
N ARG A 149 -2.53 -13.03 13.00
CA ARG A 149 -3.99 -13.20 12.89
C ARG A 149 -4.75 -12.33 13.89
N LEU A 150 -4.25 -12.20 15.11
CA LEU A 150 -4.84 -11.33 16.13
C LEU A 150 -4.77 -9.84 15.73
N GLU A 151 -3.66 -9.40 15.14
CA GLU A 151 -3.55 -8.02 14.64
C GLU A 151 -4.59 -7.75 13.54
N ILE A 152 -4.78 -8.71 12.63
CA ILE A 152 -5.82 -8.64 11.58
C ILE A 152 -7.22 -8.63 12.21
N ALA A 153 -7.50 -9.47 13.21
CA ALA A 153 -8.78 -9.48 13.90
C ALA A 153 -9.10 -8.13 14.55
N ARG A 154 -8.11 -7.53 15.23
CA ARG A 154 -8.24 -6.19 15.83
C ARG A 154 -8.55 -5.13 14.78
N ALA A 155 -7.92 -5.18 13.62
CA ALA A 155 -8.20 -4.27 12.51
C ALA A 155 -9.62 -4.47 11.95
N LEU A 156 -10.02 -5.71 11.68
CA LEU A 156 -11.34 -6.04 11.13
C LEU A 156 -12.49 -5.70 12.09
N ALA A 157 -12.28 -5.86 13.39
CA ALA A 157 -13.29 -5.53 14.40
C ALA A 157 -13.75 -4.07 14.31
N THR A 158 -12.87 -3.16 13.87
CA THR A 158 -13.20 -1.73 13.71
C THR A 158 -14.24 -1.43 12.62
N GLY A 159 -14.60 -2.43 11.78
CA GLY A 159 -15.45 -2.23 10.62
C GLY A 159 -14.70 -1.68 9.40
N ALA A 160 -13.40 -1.95 9.31
CA ALA A 160 -12.57 -1.49 8.19
C ALA A 160 -13.08 -2.02 6.84
N THR A 161 -13.22 -1.11 5.88
CA THR A 161 -13.56 -1.41 4.48
C THR A 161 -12.32 -1.51 3.60
N LEU A 162 -11.18 -0.97 4.05
CA LEU A 162 -9.86 -1.10 3.44
C LEU A 162 -8.84 -1.57 4.50
N LEU A 163 -8.17 -2.68 4.21
CA LEU A 163 -7.10 -3.26 5.04
C LEU A 163 -5.76 -3.18 4.31
N LEU A 164 -4.78 -2.51 4.92
CA LEU A 164 -3.42 -2.41 4.41
C LEU A 164 -2.53 -3.43 5.14
N LEU A 165 -1.97 -4.38 4.39
CA LEU A 165 -1.06 -5.41 4.88
C LEU A 165 0.33 -5.20 4.32
N ASP A 166 1.30 -5.00 5.20
CA ASP A 166 2.69 -4.66 4.87
C ASP A 166 3.59 -5.84 5.26
N GLU A 167 4.00 -6.62 4.26
CA GLU A 167 4.80 -7.86 4.36
C GLU A 167 4.28 -8.85 5.43
N PRO A 168 2.99 -9.23 5.39
CA PRO A 168 2.38 -9.98 6.49
C PRO A 168 2.89 -11.42 6.60
N ALA A 169 3.48 -11.97 5.52
CA ALA A 169 4.04 -13.33 5.47
C ALA A 169 5.51 -13.42 5.92
N ALA A 170 6.17 -12.28 6.15
CA ALA A 170 7.58 -12.26 6.55
C ALA A 170 7.78 -13.00 7.88
N GLY A 171 8.76 -13.91 7.91
CA GLY A 171 9.10 -14.71 9.10
C GLY A 171 8.14 -15.87 9.41
N MET A 172 7.16 -16.15 8.53
CA MET A 172 6.25 -17.30 8.66
C MET A 172 6.79 -18.55 7.98
N ASN A 173 6.42 -19.72 8.50
CA ASN A 173 6.66 -20.97 7.80
C ASN A 173 5.67 -21.17 6.63
N PRO A 174 5.92 -22.09 5.68
CA PRO A 174 5.06 -22.28 4.51
C PRO A 174 3.58 -22.61 4.83
N SER A 175 3.32 -23.32 5.93
CA SER A 175 1.96 -23.64 6.37
C SER A 175 1.25 -22.38 6.88
N GLU A 176 1.89 -21.59 7.73
CA GLU A 176 1.38 -20.32 8.24
C GLU A 176 1.11 -19.31 7.10
N THR A 177 2.02 -19.22 6.14
CA THR A 177 1.86 -18.38 4.95
C THR A 177 0.63 -18.80 4.12
N THR A 178 0.38 -20.09 4.00
CA THR A 178 -0.80 -20.63 3.31
C THR A 178 -2.09 -20.30 4.06
N GLU A 179 -2.08 -20.42 5.39
CA GLU A 179 -3.22 -20.05 6.24
C GLU A 179 -3.53 -18.56 6.18
N LEU A 180 -2.49 -17.71 6.20
CA LEU A 180 -2.62 -16.28 6.03
C LEU A 180 -3.22 -15.92 4.67
N ALA A 181 -2.74 -16.55 3.59
CA ALA A 181 -3.30 -16.34 2.26
C ALA A 181 -4.80 -16.69 2.20
N ARG A 182 -5.21 -17.82 2.80
CA ARG A 182 -6.63 -18.20 2.93
C ARG A 182 -7.42 -17.20 3.77
N LEU A 183 -6.83 -16.65 4.82
CA LEU A 183 -7.48 -15.60 5.61
C LEU A 183 -7.72 -14.35 4.76
N VAL A 184 -6.74 -13.92 3.97
CA VAL A 184 -6.87 -12.77 3.06
C VAL A 184 -7.97 -13.00 2.01
N GLU A 185 -8.04 -14.20 1.42
CA GLU A 185 -9.13 -14.60 0.50
C GLU A 185 -10.51 -14.42 1.17
N ARG A 186 -10.69 -14.96 2.38
CA ARG A 186 -11.96 -14.82 3.13
C ARG A 186 -12.29 -13.37 3.49
N ILE A 187 -11.29 -12.53 3.78
CA ILE A 187 -11.48 -11.10 4.06
C ILE A 187 -12.04 -10.40 2.83
N ARG A 188 -11.45 -10.68 1.67
CA ARG A 188 -11.92 -10.17 0.38
C ARG A 188 -13.34 -10.62 0.08
N GLU A 189 -13.68 -11.89 0.29
CA GLU A 189 -15.04 -12.43 0.10
C GLU A 189 -16.10 -11.72 0.95
N ARG A 190 -15.70 -11.17 2.10
CA ARG A 190 -16.57 -10.35 2.96
C ARG A 190 -16.78 -8.92 2.43
N GLY A 191 -16.17 -8.55 1.30
CA GLY A 191 -16.27 -7.23 0.69
C GLY A 191 -15.27 -6.20 1.23
N VAL A 192 -14.26 -6.64 2.00
CA VAL A 192 -13.19 -5.75 2.46
C VAL A 192 -12.12 -5.66 1.38
N THR A 193 -11.75 -4.44 1.00
CA THR A 193 -10.64 -4.21 0.07
C THR A 193 -9.32 -4.46 0.79
N VAL A 194 -8.40 -5.20 0.18
CA VAL A 194 -7.06 -5.46 0.75
C VAL A 194 -6.00 -4.87 -0.17
N LEU A 195 -5.14 -4.01 0.39
CA LEU A 195 -3.88 -3.62 -0.25
C LEU A 195 -2.75 -4.41 0.42
N LEU A 196 -2.10 -5.26 -0.37
CA LEU A 196 -1.03 -6.13 0.10
C LEU A 196 0.31 -5.68 -0.50
N ILE A 197 1.29 -5.42 0.36
CA ILE A 197 2.70 -5.25 -0.02
C ILE A 197 3.42 -6.51 0.41
N GLU A 198 4.06 -7.21 -0.53
CA GLU A 198 4.58 -8.54 -0.27
C GLU A 198 5.61 -8.94 -1.34
N HIS A 199 6.61 -9.76 -0.99
CA HIS A 199 7.68 -10.24 -1.87
C HIS A 199 7.69 -11.77 -2.10
N HIS A 200 7.07 -12.58 -1.24
CA HIS A 200 6.71 -13.98 -1.47
C HIS A 200 5.66 -14.14 -2.60
N MET A 201 6.15 -14.39 -3.82
CA MET A 201 5.32 -14.58 -5.02
C MET A 201 4.17 -15.59 -4.86
N ASN A 202 4.32 -16.65 -4.07
CA ASN A 202 3.24 -17.60 -3.81
C ASN A 202 2.00 -16.96 -3.16
N VAL A 203 2.20 -15.99 -2.26
CA VAL A 203 1.11 -15.26 -1.61
C VAL A 203 0.51 -14.29 -2.60
N VAL A 204 1.33 -13.43 -3.22
CA VAL A 204 0.90 -12.41 -4.18
C VAL A 204 0.04 -13.02 -5.28
N MET A 205 0.52 -14.10 -5.91
CA MET A 205 -0.17 -14.70 -7.05
C MET A 205 -1.49 -15.37 -6.68
N ARG A 206 -1.61 -15.82 -5.43
CA ARG A 206 -2.79 -16.50 -4.93
C ARG A 206 -3.91 -15.53 -4.57
N VAL A 207 -3.59 -14.44 -3.86
CA VAL A 207 -4.61 -13.61 -3.21
C VAL A 207 -4.93 -12.31 -3.97
N SER A 208 -4.15 -11.95 -4.98
CA SER A 208 -4.25 -10.65 -5.65
C SER A 208 -5.04 -10.71 -6.95
N ASP A 209 -6.09 -9.90 -7.06
CA ASP A 209 -6.81 -9.67 -8.31
C ASP A 209 -5.97 -8.85 -9.30
N ARG A 210 -5.20 -7.89 -8.77
CA ARG A 210 -4.27 -7.03 -9.50
C ARG A 210 -2.95 -6.94 -8.77
N VAL A 211 -1.87 -6.97 -9.53
CA VAL A 211 -0.50 -6.89 -9.04
C VAL A 211 0.21 -5.75 -9.75
N THR A 212 0.95 -4.95 -8.98
CA THR A 212 1.89 -3.95 -9.50
C THR A 212 3.27 -4.33 -9.01
N VAL A 213 4.22 -4.45 -9.93
CA VAL A 213 5.61 -4.82 -9.60
C VAL A 213 6.49 -3.60 -9.77
N LEU A 214 7.30 -3.34 -8.75
CA LEU A 214 8.25 -2.24 -8.69
C LEU A 214 9.66 -2.82 -8.63
N ASP A 215 10.55 -2.34 -9.49
CA ASP A 215 11.98 -2.62 -9.43
C ASP A 215 12.74 -1.29 -9.36
N HIS A 216 13.64 -1.15 -8.38
CA HIS A 216 14.37 0.10 -8.09
C HIS A 216 13.50 1.37 -8.08
N GLY A 217 12.25 1.27 -7.58
CA GLY A 217 11.30 2.37 -7.52
C GLY A 217 10.59 2.70 -8.84
N VAL A 218 10.81 1.90 -9.88
CA VAL A 218 10.17 2.03 -11.19
C VAL A 218 9.17 0.89 -11.39
N LYS A 219 7.96 1.21 -11.85
CA LYS A 219 6.97 0.20 -12.20
C LYS A 219 7.41 -0.58 -13.45
N ILE A 220 7.64 -1.87 -13.29
CA ILE A 220 8.07 -2.76 -14.37
C ILE A 220 6.92 -3.54 -15.01
N ALA A 221 5.88 -3.87 -14.23
CA ALA A 221 4.70 -4.59 -14.70
C ALA A 221 3.46 -4.21 -13.88
N GLU A 222 2.29 -4.33 -14.50
CA GLU A 222 0.98 -4.19 -13.86
C GLU A 222 -0.04 -5.04 -14.62
N GLY A 223 -0.87 -5.79 -13.89
CA GLY A 223 -1.91 -6.62 -14.48
C GLY A 223 -2.54 -7.55 -13.46
N THR A 224 -3.23 -8.57 -13.94
CA THR A 224 -3.65 -9.71 -13.11
C THR A 224 -2.44 -10.51 -12.64
N SER A 225 -2.60 -11.28 -11.56
CA SER A 225 -1.54 -12.20 -11.08
C SER A 225 -1.06 -13.14 -12.19
N ALA A 226 -1.95 -13.65 -13.03
CA ALA A 226 -1.62 -14.55 -14.14
C ALA A 226 -0.86 -13.87 -15.29
N GLU A 227 -1.08 -12.58 -15.55
CA GLU A 227 -0.32 -11.79 -16.52
C GLU A 227 1.07 -11.47 -15.97
N VAL A 228 1.14 -10.97 -14.74
CA VAL A 228 2.40 -10.58 -14.08
C VAL A 228 3.33 -11.77 -13.90
N LYS A 229 2.80 -12.97 -13.57
CA LYS A 229 3.60 -14.20 -13.46
C LYS A 229 4.32 -14.59 -14.76
N ARG A 230 3.77 -14.20 -15.91
CA ARG A 230 4.33 -14.51 -17.24
C ARG A 230 5.17 -13.36 -17.82
N ASP A 231 5.25 -12.24 -17.10
CA ASP A 231 6.00 -11.07 -17.55
C ASP A 231 7.51 -11.35 -17.46
N LYS A 232 8.20 -11.21 -18.59
CA LYS A 232 9.64 -11.47 -18.68
C LYS A 232 10.46 -10.55 -17.76
N LYS A 233 10.09 -9.27 -17.63
CA LYS A 233 10.80 -8.31 -16.76
C LYS A 233 10.66 -8.69 -15.30
N VAL A 234 9.50 -9.23 -14.92
CA VAL A 234 9.25 -9.69 -13.55
C VAL A 234 10.07 -10.94 -13.26
N ILE A 235 10.11 -11.90 -14.18
CA ILE A 235 10.93 -13.11 -14.06
C ILE A 235 12.41 -12.74 -13.97
N GLU A 236 12.90 -11.88 -14.87
CA GLU A 236 14.29 -11.40 -14.87
C GLU A 236 14.66 -10.68 -13.57
N ALA A 237 13.78 -9.81 -13.05
CA ALA A 237 14.04 -9.04 -11.84
C ALA A 237 13.94 -9.85 -10.54
N TYR A 238 13.05 -10.84 -10.45
CA TYR A 238 12.74 -11.55 -9.19
C TYR A 238 13.20 -13.01 -9.12
N LEU A 239 13.24 -13.72 -10.25
CA LEU A 239 13.65 -15.14 -10.28
C LEU A 239 15.09 -15.31 -10.75
N GLY A 240 15.65 -14.29 -11.40
CA GLY A 240 16.93 -14.38 -12.10
C GLY A 240 16.81 -15.29 -13.33
N THR A 241 17.61 -15.03 -14.34
CA THR A 241 17.90 -16.04 -15.35
C THR A 241 18.67 -17.16 -14.67
N GLU A 242 18.03 -18.29 -14.40
CA GLU A 242 18.77 -19.55 -14.26
C GLU A 242 19.63 -19.70 -15.51
N ALA A 243 20.95 -19.64 -15.32
CA ALA A 243 21.95 -19.94 -16.34
C ALA A 243 22.17 -21.45 -16.42
#